data_AF-A0A8J3GBC8-F1
#
_entry.id   AF-A0A8J3GBC8-F1
#
_cell.length_a   1.000
_cell.length_b   1.000
_cell.length_c   1.000
_cell.angle_alpha   90.00
_cell.angle_beta   90.00
_cell.angle_gamma   90.00
#
_symmetry.space_group_name_H-M   'P 1'
#
loop_
_entity.id
_entity.type
_entity.pdbx_description
1 polymer ?
#
loop_
_entity_poly.entity_id
_entity_poly.type
_entity_poly.pdbx_seq_one_letter_code
_entity_poly.pdbx_strand_id
1 'polypeptide(L)'
;MKSATTLLLAITTLTLASASSYGALILNINTADKTFALTGSDTGTPINAGGGLTIWTLTGLGAPGFSTFSYNNDVAFSTNVGTPGFPAGGYDTAITSTDNTGGSISLNLGVSTASLQTLTGSGVFQSYAALSPTGLSAFESTIGSSLALQFGSGFSPVSVVAAAIPEPSTYIVGVGFVALAGFMAYRRRRAKAPAAAK
;
A
#
# COMPACT_ATOMS: atom_id res chain seq x y z
N MET A 1 63.14 -2.01 -0.34
CA MET A 1 62.37 -2.30 0.90
C MET A 1 61.29 -1.22 1.01
N LYS A 2 60.16 -1.35 0.32
CA LYS A 2 58.84 -1.83 0.80
C LYS A 2 58.38 -1.18 2.13
N SER A 3 57.46 -0.23 2.03
CA SER A 3 56.45 0.10 3.06
C SER A 3 55.33 0.91 2.38
N ALA A 4 54.35 0.27 1.74
CA ALA A 4 53.12 -0.27 2.32
C ALA A 4 52.15 0.82 2.79
N THR A 5 51.43 1.38 1.82
CA THR A 5 50.26 2.24 1.95
C THR A 5 49.10 1.46 2.57
N THR A 6 48.62 1.83 3.75
CA THR A 6 47.42 1.25 4.36
C THR A 6 46.30 2.29 4.33
N LEU A 7 45.42 2.15 3.34
CA LEU A 7 44.18 2.92 3.22
C LEU A 7 43.13 2.27 4.15
N LEU A 8 42.82 2.93 5.26
CA LEU A 8 41.79 2.48 6.19
C LEU A 8 40.42 2.85 5.62
N LEU A 9 39.70 1.87 5.07
CA LEU A 9 38.34 2.02 4.57
C LEU A 9 37.37 2.05 5.76
N ALA A 10 36.92 3.23 6.16
CA ALA A 10 35.88 3.39 7.17
C ALA A 10 34.54 2.95 6.55
N ILE A 11 34.09 1.74 6.90
CA ILE A 11 32.74 1.27 6.61
C ILE A 11 31.82 1.93 7.64
N THR A 12 31.22 3.06 7.28
CA THR A 12 30.12 3.65 8.03
C THR A 12 28.89 2.78 7.82
N THR A 13 28.66 1.83 8.71
CA THR A 13 27.37 1.16 8.83
C THR A 13 26.32 2.20 9.22
N LEU A 14 25.51 2.65 8.25
CA LEU A 14 24.26 3.33 8.56
C LEU A 14 23.40 2.32 9.32
N THR A 15 23.36 2.44 10.65
CA THR A 15 22.28 1.88 11.43
C THR A 15 21.03 2.66 11.01
N LEU A 16 20.25 2.10 10.07
CA LEU A 16 18.86 2.52 9.90
C LEU A 16 18.22 2.35 11.27
N ALA A 17 17.98 3.46 11.95
CA ALA A 17 17.13 3.47 13.12
C ALA A 17 15.78 2.93 12.65
N SER A 18 15.49 1.68 13.00
CA SER A 18 14.14 1.15 12.95
C SER A 18 13.34 1.96 13.97
N ALA A 19 12.82 3.11 13.54
CA ALA A 19 11.80 3.82 14.27
C ALA A 19 10.60 2.88 14.34
N SER A 20 10.46 2.20 15.47
CA SER A 20 9.21 1.56 15.85
C SER A 20 8.23 2.69 16.16
N SER A 21 7.66 3.31 15.12
CA SER A 21 6.45 4.10 15.29
C SER A 21 5.38 3.14 15.78
N TYR A 22 4.66 3.47 16.84
CA TYR A 22 3.35 2.86 17.07
C TYR A 22 2.58 2.98 15.74
N GLY A 23 2.27 1.82 15.14
CA GLY A 23 2.19 1.68 13.69
C GLY A 23 0.90 2.23 13.12
N ALA A 24 0.77 3.53 12.90
CA ALA A 24 -0.41 4.10 12.27
C ALA A 24 -0.86 3.27 11.04
N LEU A 25 -2.17 3.06 10.91
CA LEU A 25 -2.73 2.44 9.72
C LEU A 25 -2.40 3.31 8.49
N ILE A 26 -2.01 2.65 7.41
CA ILE A 26 -1.65 3.29 6.14
C ILE A 26 -2.54 2.72 5.04
N LEU A 27 -3.21 3.61 4.31
CA LEU A 27 -3.93 3.30 3.08
C LEU A 27 -2.99 3.48 1.88
N ASN A 28 -2.56 2.37 1.30
CA ASN A 28 -1.73 2.37 0.10
C ASN A 28 -2.61 2.34 -1.13
N ILE A 29 -2.46 3.31 -2.03
CA ILE A 29 -3.21 3.39 -3.29
C ILE A 29 -2.26 3.15 -4.46
N ASN A 30 -2.53 2.11 -5.25
CA ASN A 30 -1.86 1.83 -6.51
C ASN A 30 -2.74 2.34 -7.67
N THR A 31 -2.34 3.47 -8.24
CA THR A 31 -3.06 4.13 -9.34
C THR A 31 -2.86 3.48 -10.69
N ALA A 32 -1.84 2.63 -10.85
CA ALA A 32 -1.60 1.90 -12.10
C ALA A 32 -2.59 0.73 -12.22
N ASP A 33 -2.72 -0.06 -11.15
CA ASP A 33 -3.58 -1.26 -11.12
C ASP A 33 -5.00 -0.98 -10.63
N LYS A 34 -5.27 0.26 -10.21
CA LYS A 34 -6.53 0.67 -9.57
C LYS A 34 -6.86 -0.25 -8.38
N THR A 35 -5.87 -0.42 -7.51
CA THR A 35 -6.00 -1.22 -6.28
C THR A 35 -5.54 -0.47 -5.04
N PHE A 36 -6.08 -0.80 -3.87
CA PHE A 36 -5.63 -0.25 -2.60
C PHE A 36 -5.45 -1.35 -1.56
N ALA A 37 -4.63 -1.11 -0.54
CA ALA A 37 -4.41 -2.02 0.58
C ALA A 37 -4.20 -1.26 1.88
N LEU A 38 -4.66 -1.82 2.99
CA LEU A 38 -4.33 -1.33 4.32
C LEU A 38 -3.07 -2.04 4.83
N THR A 39 -2.15 -1.28 5.42
CA THR A 39 -0.95 -1.81 6.10
C THR A 39 -0.77 -1.08 7.43
N GLY A 40 0.21 -1.48 8.24
CA GLY A 40 0.39 -0.93 9.58
C GLY A 40 -0.52 -1.59 10.60
N SER A 41 -0.45 -1.12 11.84
CA SER A 41 -1.18 -1.70 12.99
C SER A 41 -1.41 -0.68 14.09
N ASP A 42 -2.68 -0.34 14.32
CA ASP A 42 -3.06 0.72 15.24
C ASP A 42 -4.06 0.22 16.29
N THR A 43 -4.07 0.84 17.47
CA THR A 43 -4.87 0.38 18.61
C THR A 43 -5.83 1.45 19.08
N GLY A 44 -7.08 1.06 19.27
CA GLY A 44 -8.13 1.96 19.72
C GLY A 44 -9.43 1.22 20.03
N THR A 45 -10.45 1.96 20.41
CA THR A 45 -11.77 1.42 20.73
C THR A 45 -12.78 1.93 19.69
N PRO A 46 -13.38 1.03 18.88
CA PRO A 46 -14.48 1.37 17.99
C PRO A 46 -15.71 1.84 18.77
N ILE A 47 -16.59 2.61 18.13
CA ILE A 47 -17.89 2.95 18.73
C ILE A 47 -18.82 1.74 18.72
N ASN A 48 -19.69 1.62 19.74
CA ASN A 48 -20.68 0.55 19.81
C ASN A 48 -21.95 0.94 19.03
N ALA A 49 -22.13 0.35 17.85
CA ALA A 49 -23.24 0.57 16.94
C ALA A 49 -23.88 -0.76 16.49
N GLY A 50 -24.17 -1.65 17.45
CA GLY A 50 -24.62 -3.03 17.16
C GLY A 50 -23.47 -3.97 16.74
N GLY A 51 -22.24 -3.52 17.02
CA GLY A 51 -20.92 -4.02 16.63
C GLY A 51 -19.94 -2.86 16.77
N GLY A 52 -18.64 -3.09 16.64
CA GLY A 52 -17.66 -2.01 16.66
C GLY A 52 -17.55 -1.33 15.28
N LEU A 53 -17.53 0.00 15.26
CA LEU A 53 -17.29 0.78 14.04
C LEU A 53 -16.23 1.86 14.28
N THR A 54 -15.28 2.00 13.36
CA THR A 54 -14.30 3.08 13.36
C THR A 54 -14.32 3.77 12.01
N ILE A 55 -14.33 5.11 12.00
CA ILE A 55 -14.43 5.92 10.78
C ILE A 55 -13.36 6.99 10.80
N TRP A 56 -12.60 7.07 9.72
CA TRP A 56 -11.70 8.18 9.43
C TRP A 56 -12.17 8.93 8.20
N THR A 57 -12.04 10.25 8.19
CA THR A 57 -12.58 11.11 7.14
C THR A 57 -11.59 12.17 6.72
N LEU A 58 -11.56 12.45 5.43
CA LEU A 58 -10.94 13.62 4.82
C LEU A 58 -12.04 14.48 4.21
N THR A 59 -12.04 15.78 4.53
CA THR A 59 -13.03 16.76 4.06
C THR A 59 -12.39 17.77 3.10
N GLY A 60 -13.23 18.50 2.35
CA GLY A 60 -12.76 19.59 1.48
C GLY A 60 -12.25 19.12 0.12
N LEU A 61 -12.65 17.92 -0.31
CA LEU A 61 -12.29 17.36 -1.62
C LEU A 61 -13.18 17.87 -2.77
N GLY A 62 -14.26 18.60 -2.45
CA GLY A 62 -15.32 18.91 -3.42
C GLY A 62 -16.10 17.65 -3.82
N ALA A 63 -17.25 17.79 -4.49
CA ALA A 63 -18.18 16.70 -4.79
C ALA A 63 -17.46 15.44 -5.35
N PRO A 64 -17.23 14.38 -4.54
CA PRO A 64 -16.32 13.30 -4.92
C PRO A 64 -16.91 12.41 -6.03
N GLY A 65 -18.21 12.56 -6.31
CA GLY A 65 -18.87 11.94 -7.44
C GLY A 65 -19.14 10.44 -7.27
N PHE A 66 -19.17 9.94 -6.03
CA PHE A 66 -19.57 8.58 -5.69
C PHE A 66 -20.32 8.50 -4.35
N SER A 67 -21.03 7.39 -4.09
CA SER A 67 -21.79 7.20 -2.84
C SER A 67 -21.07 6.30 -1.85
N THR A 68 -20.79 5.04 -2.20
CA THR A 68 -20.17 4.06 -1.29
C THR A 68 -19.55 2.91 -2.06
N PHE A 69 -18.37 2.47 -1.62
CA PHE A 69 -17.75 1.22 -2.02
C PHE A 69 -17.50 0.36 -0.79
N SER A 70 -18.13 -0.80 -0.78
CA SER A 70 -18.01 -1.78 0.29
C SER A 70 -17.12 -2.91 -0.19
N TYR A 71 -16.23 -3.36 0.68
CA TYR A 71 -15.25 -4.40 0.40
C TYR A 71 -15.36 -5.51 1.46
N ASN A 72 -15.55 -6.76 1.00
CA ASN A 72 -15.70 -7.99 1.79
C ASN A 72 -14.39 -8.80 1.78
N ASN A 73 -14.04 -9.67 2.75
CA ASN A 73 -14.50 -9.97 4.12
C ASN A 73 -13.33 -10.75 4.77
N ASP A 74 -12.74 -10.23 5.84
CA ASP A 74 -11.56 -10.75 6.57
C ASP A 74 -10.21 -10.57 5.86
N VAL A 75 -10.18 -9.79 4.77
CA VAL A 75 -8.97 -9.68 3.94
C VAL A 75 -8.36 -8.30 4.04
N ALA A 76 -9.09 -7.24 4.39
CA ALA A 76 -8.53 -5.89 4.40
C ALA A 76 -7.64 -5.61 5.63
N PHE A 77 -8.06 -6.15 6.78
CA PHE A 77 -7.36 -6.02 8.05
C PHE A 77 -7.73 -7.20 8.96
N SER A 78 -6.98 -7.32 10.05
CA SER A 78 -7.25 -8.27 11.14
C SER A 78 -7.41 -7.54 12.47
N THR A 79 -8.13 -8.16 13.39
CA THR A 79 -8.36 -7.65 14.75
C THR A 79 -7.75 -8.60 15.78
N ASN A 80 -7.35 -8.08 16.93
CA ASN A 80 -6.95 -8.89 18.08
C ASN A 80 -8.16 -9.48 18.85
N VAL A 81 -9.35 -8.86 18.74
CA VAL A 81 -10.60 -9.30 19.39
C VAL A 81 -11.75 -9.16 18.40
N GLY A 82 -12.69 -10.10 18.46
CA GLY A 82 -13.80 -10.18 17.52
C GLY A 82 -13.34 -10.62 16.14
N THR A 83 -14.13 -10.26 15.14
CA THR A 83 -13.88 -10.55 13.72
C THR A 83 -14.11 -9.26 12.94
N PRO A 84 -13.34 -8.99 11.87
CA PRO A 84 -13.73 -8.02 10.87
C PRO A 84 -15.16 -8.30 10.39
N GLY A 85 -15.89 -7.23 10.09
CA GLY A 85 -17.26 -7.33 9.61
C GLY A 85 -18.20 -6.29 10.21
N PHE A 86 -18.92 -5.61 9.34
CA PHE A 86 -20.04 -4.73 9.66
C PHE A 86 -21.24 -5.58 10.08
N PRO A 87 -21.84 -5.30 11.25
CA PRO A 87 -22.96 -6.08 11.78
C PRO A 87 -24.22 -6.06 10.90
N ALA A 88 -24.36 -5.07 10.01
CA ALA A 88 -25.55 -4.90 9.17
C ALA A 88 -25.28 -4.93 7.64
N GLY A 89 -24.03 -5.11 7.23
CA GLY A 89 -23.62 -4.90 5.83
C GLY A 89 -22.84 -6.05 5.20
N GLY A 90 -22.26 -6.93 6.02
CA GLY A 90 -21.52 -8.09 5.53
C GLY A 90 -20.24 -7.77 4.75
N TYR A 91 -19.72 -6.55 4.85
CA TYR A 91 -18.38 -6.08 4.46
C TYR A 91 -17.55 -5.78 5.70
N ASP A 92 -16.22 -5.70 5.64
CA ASP A 92 -15.37 -5.28 6.78
C ASP A 92 -14.83 -3.85 6.62
N THR A 93 -14.73 -3.39 5.37
CA THR A 93 -14.13 -2.11 4.99
C THR A 93 -15.04 -1.42 4.01
N ALA A 94 -15.29 -0.13 4.22
CA ALA A 94 -15.99 0.69 3.23
C ALA A 94 -15.26 2.01 3.01
N ILE A 95 -15.22 2.44 1.75
CA ILE A 95 -14.77 3.77 1.36
C ILE A 95 -15.99 4.53 0.85
N THR A 96 -16.40 5.57 1.56
CA THR A 96 -17.64 6.30 1.26
C THR A 96 -17.36 7.74 0.89
N SER A 97 -18.22 8.31 0.05
CA SER A 97 -18.26 9.76 -0.19
C SER A 97 -19.55 10.31 0.39
N THR A 98 -19.43 11.31 1.27
CA THR A 98 -20.52 11.64 2.21
C THR A 98 -21.26 12.93 1.90
N ASP A 99 -20.88 13.71 0.88
CA ASP A 99 -21.59 14.93 0.51
C ASP A 99 -21.26 15.46 -0.90
N ASN A 100 -22.27 16.04 -1.57
CA ASN A 100 -22.16 16.61 -2.92
C ASN A 100 -21.73 18.10 -2.92
N THR A 101 -21.43 18.69 -1.75
CA THR A 101 -21.31 20.15 -1.62
C THR A 101 -19.99 20.60 -0.98
N GLY A 102 -19.39 19.80 -0.09
CA GLY A 102 -18.05 20.03 0.48
C GLY A 102 -17.06 18.90 0.19
N GLY A 103 -17.57 17.70 -0.09
CA GLY A 103 -16.83 16.53 -0.49
C GLY A 103 -15.97 15.94 0.60
N SER A 104 -16.43 14.85 1.19
CA SER A 104 -15.64 14.03 2.10
C SER A 104 -15.48 12.61 1.59
N ILE A 105 -14.31 12.04 1.83
CA ILE A 105 -14.04 10.62 1.68
C ILE A 105 -13.80 10.04 3.06
N SER A 106 -14.47 8.93 3.38
CA SER A 106 -14.31 8.23 4.65
C SER A 106 -13.87 6.80 4.45
N LEU A 107 -12.94 6.34 5.30
CA LEU A 107 -12.58 4.94 5.49
C LEU A 107 -13.31 4.42 6.73
N ASN A 108 -14.09 3.38 6.57
CA ASN A 108 -14.92 2.82 7.62
C ASN A 108 -14.50 1.36 7.85
N LEU A 109 -14.08 1.02 9.06
CA LEU A 109 -13.71 -0.35 9.46
C LEU A 109 -14.71 -0.87 10.49
N GLY A 110 -15.38 -1.97 10.15
CA GLY A 110 -16.39 -2.62 10.98
C GLY A 110 -15.84 -3.89 11.63
N VAL A 111 -16.19 -4.10 12.90
CA VAL A 111 -15.77 -5.27 13.68
C VAL A 111 -16.94 -5.79 14.51
N SER A 112 -16.92 -7.06 14.91
CA SER A 112 -18.03 -7.66 15.65
C SER A 112 -18.14 -7.24 17.12
N THR A 113 -17.12 -6.59 17.70
CA THR A 113 -17.13 -6.13 19.09
C THR A 113 -16.62 -4.70 19.24
N ALA A 114 -17.19 -3.91 20.14
CA ALA A 114 -16.75 -2.54 20.43
C ALA A 114 -15.86 -2.52 21.69
N SER A 115 -14.72 -3.20 21.60
CA SER A 115 -13.72 -3.32 22.66
C SER A 115 -12.39 -2.73 22.21
N LEU A 116 -11.43 -2.58 23.13
CA LEU A 116 -10.08 -2.18 22.77
C LEU A 116 -9.50 -3.19 21.77
N GLN A 117 -9.19 -2.71 20.57
CA GLN A 117 -8.71 -3.53 19.48
C GLN A 117 -7.47 -2.98 18.81
N THR A 118 -6.61 -3.89 18.39
CA THR A 118 -5.51 -3.63 17.45
C THR A 118 -5.98 -4.04 16.06
N LEU A 119 -6.08 -3.05 15.17
CA LEU A 119 -6.41 -3.23 13.77
C LEU A 119 -5.12 -3.30 12.97
N THR A 120 -4.86 -4.44 12.32
CA THR A 120 -3.65 -4.64 11.51
C THR A 120 -4.02 -4.78 10.05
N GLY A 121 -3.58 -3.84 9.21
CA GLY A 121 -3.78 -3.91 7.78
C GLY A 121 -3.11 -5.16 7.19
N SER A 122 -3.81 -5.87 6.31
CA SER A 122 -3.34 -7.15 5.78
C SER A 122 -2.28 -7.03 4.68
N GLY A 123 -2.16 -5.86 4.06
CA GLY A 123 -1.41 -5.64 2.83
C GLY A 123 -2.03 -6.24 1.57
N VAL A 124 -3.23 -6.85 1.66
CA VAL A 124 -3.90 -7.43 0.51
C VAL A 124 -4.59 -6.34 -0.31
N PHE A 125 -4.28 -6.33 -1.60
CA PHE A 125 -4.81 -5.35 -2.54
C PHE A 125 -6.24 -5.68 -2.98
N GLN A 126 -7.08 -4.65 -2.96
CA GLN A 126 -8.48 -4.68 -3.34
C GLN A 126 -8.70 -3.72 -4.49
N SER A 127 -9.48 -4.13 -5.50
CA SER A 127 -9.69 -3.29 -6.68
C SER A 127 -10.73 -2.21 -6.43
N TYR A 128 -10.40 -0.99 -6.85
CA TYR A 128 -11.32 0.14 -7.00
C TYR A 128 -11.53 0.50 -8.47
N ALA A 129 -11.21 -0.39 -9.42
CA ALA A 129 -11.37 -0.11 -10.86
C ALA A 129 -12.83 0.15 -11.29
N ALA A 130 -13.81 -0.28 -10.48
CA ALA A 130 -15.24 -0.09 -10.73
C ALA A 130 -15.74 1.35 -10.46
N LEU A 131 -14.89 2.23 -9.94
CA LEU A 131 -15.23 3.64 -9.72
C LEU A 131 -15.55 4.35 -11.04
N SER A 132 -16.47 5.32 -10.97
CA SER A 132 -16.67 6.28 -12.06
C SER A 132 -15.37 7.07 -12.31
N PRO A 133 -15.14 7.66 -13.49
CA PRO A 133 -13.95 8.48 -13.73
C PRO A 133 -13.76 9.60 -12.71
N THR A 134 -14.86 10.24 -12.29
CA THR A 134 -14.84 11.25 -11.23
C THR A 134 -14.45 10.64 -9.88
N GLY A 135 -15.00 9.46 -9.54
CA GLY A 135 -14.65 8.76 -8.31
C GLY A 135 -13.21 8.26 -8.28
N LEU A 136 -12.67 7.80 -9.41
CA LEU A 136 -11.24 7.47 -9.55
C LEU A 136 -10.38 8.69 -9.24
N SER A 137 -10.67 9.82 -9.88
CA SER A 137 -9.93 11.07 -9.67
C SER A 137 -10.00 11.55 -8.22
N ALA A 138 -11.19 11.52 -7.62
CA ALA A 138 -11.40 11.96 -6.24
C ALA A 138 -10.75 11.02 -5.21
N PHE A 139 -10.76 9.71 -5.44
CA PHE A 139 -10.08 8.77 -4.56
C PHE A 139 -8.56 8.90 -4.67
N GLU A 140 -8.02 9.03 -5.88
CA GLU A 140 -6.58 9.17 -6.12
C GLU A 140 -6.04 10.53 -5.66
N SER A 141 -6.87 11.58 -5.61
CA SER A 141 -6.48 12.88 -5.06
C SER A 141 -6.26 12.86 -3.55
N THR A 142 -6.69 11.80 -2.85
CA THR A 142 -6.43 11.64 -1.42
C THR A 142 -4.97 11.26 -1.12
N ILE A 143 -4.19 10.83 -2.12
CA ILE A 143 -2.79 10.47 -1.95
C ILE A 143 -2.00 11.67 -1.39
N GLY A 144 -1.22 11.42 -0.34
CA GLY A 144 -0.46 12.44 0.40
C GLY A 144 -1.25 13.14 1.49
N SER A 145 -2.53 12.80 1.67
CA SER A 145 -3.37 13.33 2.75
C SER A 145 -3.39 12.39 3.96
N SER A 146 -4.04 12.85 5.05
CA SER A 146 -4.34 12.02 6.21
C SER A 146 -5.84 12.06 6.51
N LEU A 147 -6.44 10.88 6.71
CA LEU A 147 -7.84 10.75 7.13
C LEU A 147 -7.89 10.91 8.66
N ALA A 148 -8.63 11.90 9.14
CA ALA A 148 -8.78 12.19 10.56
C ALA A 148 -9.83 11.27 11.19
N LEU A 149 -9.57 10.77 12.39
CA LEU A 149 -10.54 9.94 13.12
C LEU A 149 -11.82 10.75 13.42
N GLN A 150 -12.96 10.28 12.93
CA GLN A 150 -14.28 10.89 13.18
C GLN A 150 -15.08 10.08 14.21
N PHE A 151 -15.03 8.75 14.13
CA PHE A 151 -15.71 7.85 15.06
C PHE A 151 -14.76 6.77 15.56
N GLY A 152 -14.76 6.56 16.87
CA GLY A 152 -13.83 5.70 17.60
C GLY A 152 -13.00 6.51 18.58
N SER A 153 -12.08 5.86 19.29
CA SER A 153 -11.15 6.52 20.20
C SER A 153 -9.81 5.80 20.26
N GLY A 154 -8.73 6.50 20.56
CA GLY A 154 -7.38 5.92 20.71
C GLY A 154 -6.64 5.67 19.39
N PHE A 155 -7.34 5.50 18.28
CA PHE A 155 -6.72 5.37 16.95
C PHE A 155 -6.06 6.67 16.48
N SER A 156 -4.97 6.50 15.76
CA SER A 156 -4.24 7.54 15.03
C SER A 156 -4.94 7.90 13.72
N PRO A 157 -4.66 9.09 13.13
CA PRO A 157 -5.05 9.38 11.75
C PRO A 157 -4.45 8.37 10.76
N VAL A 158 -5.21 8.03 9.71
CA VAL A 158 -4.73 7.12 8.66
C VAL A 158 -3.97 7.92 7.62
N SER A 159 -2.75 7.50 7.30
CA SER A 159 -1.96 8.13 6.23
C SER A 159 -2.33 7.53 4.88
N VAL A 160 -2.54 8.35 3.87
CA VAL A 160 -2.81 7.87 2.50
C VAL A 160 -1.56 8.07 1.65
N VAL A 161 -1.01 6.97 1.14
CA VAL A 161 0.23 6.97 0.37
C VAL A 161 0.05 6.32 -0.98
N ALA A 162 0.83 6.75 -1.96
CA ALA A 162 0.96 5.99 -3.20
C ALA A 162 1.67 4.67 -2.87
N ALA A 163 1.10 3.55 -3.28
CA ALA A 163 1.78 2.27 -3.21
C ALA A 163 3.05 2.38 -4.08
N ALA A 164 4.19 1.94 -3.54
CA ALA A 164 5.41 1.89 -4.32
C ALA A 164 5.17 0.98 -5.54
N ILE A 165 5.10 1.58 -6.73
CA ILE A 165 5.06 0.83 -7.98
C ILE A 165 6.41 0.09 -8.04
N PRO A 166 6.44 -1.25 -8.06
CA PRO A 166 7.68 -1.96 -8.28
C PRO A 166 8.22 -1.47 -9.61
N GLU A 167 9.30 -0.70 -9.59
CA GLU A 167 9.95 -0.31 -10.84
C GLU A 167 10.22 -1.61 -11.61
N PRO A 168 9.88 -1.68 -12.91
CA PRO A 168 10.21 -2.86 -13.70
C PRO A 168 11.71 -3.06 -13.58
N SER A 169 12.06 -4.11 -12.82
CA SER A 169 13.41 -4.28 -12.32
C SER A 169 14.38 -4.16 -13.48
N THR A 170 15.27 -3.15 -13.41
CA THR A 170 16.24 -2.82 -14.46
C THR A 170 17.14 -4.03 -14.81
N TYR A 171 17.11 -5.04 -13.95
CA TYR A 171 17.66 -6.38 -14.13
C TYR A 171 17.18 -7.09 -15.42
N ILE A 172 15.93 -6.93 -15.87
CA ILE A 172 15.47 -7.57 -17.12
C ILE A 172 16.19 -6.96 -18.34
N VAL A 173 16.43 -5.66 -18.33
CA VAL A 173 17.20 -4.98 -19.39
C VAL A 173 18.67 -5.41 -19.32
N GLY A 174 19.25 -5.49 -18.12
CA GLY A 174 20.64 -5.93 -17.92
C GLY A 174 20.91 -7.36 -18.42
N VAL A 175 20.04 -8.32 -18.09
CA VAL A 175 20.18 -9.72 -18.54
C VAL A 175 20.01 -9.84 -20.06
N GLY A 176 19.08 -9.08 -20.63
CA GLY A 176 18.88 -9.03 -22.09
C GLY A 176 20.12 -8.56 -22.86
N PHE A 177 20.80 -7.52 -22.36
CA PHE A 177 22.03 -7.00 -22.98
C PHE A 177 23.20 -7.98 -22.87
N VAL A 178 23.36 -8.66 -21.74
CA VAL A 178 24.43 -9.66 -21.54
C VAL A 178 24.21 -10.89 -22.43
N ALA A 179 22.97 -11.36 -22.56
CA ALA A 179 22.62 -12.48 -23.43
C ALA A 179 22.86 -12.15 -24.92
N LEU A 180 22.49 -10.95 -25.36
CA LEU A 180 22.70 -10.49 -26.72
C LEU A 180 24.20 -10.32 -27.04
N ALA A 181 24.97 -9.73 -26.12
CA ALA A 181 26.42 -9.60 -26.27
C ALA A 181 27.12 -10.97 -26.32
N GLY A 182 26.70 -11.91 -25.47
CA GLY A 182 27.18 -13.29 -25.48
C GLY A 182 26.90 -14.01 -26.80
N PHE A 183 25.68 -13.87 -27.33
CA PHE A 183 25.30 -14.45 -28.63
C PHE A 183 26.12 -13.87 -29.80
N MET A 184 26.31 -12.54 -29.83
CA MET A 184 27.14 -11.89 -30.85
C MET A 184 28.61 -12.33 -30.77
N ALA A 185 29.16 -12.46 -29.56
CA ALA A 185 30.52 -12.95 -29.35
C ALA A 185 30.69 -14.41 -29.79
N TYR A 186 29.71 -15.28 -29.52
CA TYR A 186 29.70 -16.67 -29.96
C TYR A 186 29.69 -16.80 -31.49
N ARG A 187 28.83 -16.03 -32.18
CA ARG A 187 28.72 -16.07 -33.64
C ARG A 187 30.01 -15.63 -34.34
N ARG A 188 30.73 -14.64 -33.80
CA ARG A 188 32.03 -14.20 -34.33
C ARG A 188 33.13 -15.26 -34.21
N ARG A 189 33.09 -16.10 -33.18
CA ARG A 189 34.08 -17.19 -32.99
C ARG A 189 33.87 -18.34 -33.98
N ARG A 190 32.62 -18.70 -34.29
CA ARG A 190 32.33 -19.73 -35.31
C ARG A 190 32.72 -19.33 -36.73
N ALA A 191 32.64 -18.06 -37.08
CA ALA A 191 33.04 -17.57 -38.40
C ALA A 191 34.57 -17.61 -38.65
N LYS A 192 35.38 -17.83 -37.60
CA LYS A 192 36.85 -17.89 -37.70
C LYS A 192 37.45 -19.28 -37.48
N ALA A 193 36.62 -20.32 -37.35
CA ALA A 193 37.14 -21.69 -37.21
C ALA A 193 37.72 -22.16 -38.56
N PRO A 194 39.03 -22.45 -38.65
CA PRO A 194 39.62 -22.96 -39.88
C PRO A 194 39.03 -24.33 -40.20
N ALA A 195 38.65 -24.54 -41.45
CA ALA A 195 38.18 -25.82 -41.94
C ALA A 195 39.28 -26.87 -41.70
N ALA A 196 38.98 -27.86 -40.86
CA ALA A 196 39.86 -29.01 -40.68
C ALA A 196 39.99 -29.73 -42.03
N ALA A 197 41.18 -29.65 -42.62
CA ALA A 197 41.53 -30.36 -43.83
C ALA A 197 41.42 -31.87 -43.58
N LYS A 198 40.62 -32.55 -44.40
CA LYS A 198 40.63 -34.01 -44.55
C LYS A 198 41.61 -34.41 -45.63
#